data_AF-A0A522YQX2-F1
#
_entry.id   AF-A0A522YQX2-F1
#
_cell.length_a   1.000
_cell.length_b   1.000
_cell.length_c   1.000
_cell.angle_alpha   90.00
_cell.angle_beta   90.00
_cell.angle_gamma   90.00
#
_symmetry.space_group_name_H-M   'P 1'
#
loop_
_entity.id
_entity.type
_entity.pdbx_description
1 polymer ?
#
loop_
_entity_poly.entity_id
_entity_poly.type
_entity_poly.pdbx_seq_one_letter_code
_entity_poly.pdbx_strand_id
1 'polypeptide(L)'
;MLVTKLEGAGYRVTCAEDAAQSVIQAEGMKLSLIVSDIEMPGFGTGVDALKKLRASNFVRKDMPVIFVTGMPPHEAQKIVPKNDPYLRLMHKPVDWRLMRQYIKELTGMDQDLG
;
A
#
# COMPACT_ATOMS: atom_id res chain seq x y z
N MET A 1 11.69 -3.14 9.04
CA MET A 1 11.75 -4.48 8.40
C MET A 1 11.20 -4.50 6.99
N LEU A 2 9.97 -4.02 6.73
CA LEU A 2 9.38 -4.04 5.38
C LEU A 2 10.24 -3.28 4.34
N VAL A 3 10.62 -2.06 4.69
CA VAL A 3 11.44 -1.16 3.87
C VAL A 3 12.77 -1.82 3.48
N THR A 4 13.53 -2.25 4.48
CA THR A 4 14.83 -2.90 4.32
C THR A 4 14.78 -4.14 3.41
N LYS A 5 13.67 -4.90 3.47
CA LYS A 5 13.49 -6.09 2.64
C LYS A 5 13.17 -5.74 1.18
N LEU A 6 12.30 -4.75 0.96
CA LEU A 6 11.98 -4.25 -0.38
C LEU A 6 13.19 -3.57 -1.04
N GLU A 7 13.95 -2.78 -0.29
CA GLU A 7 15.21 -2.17 -0.76
C GLU A 7 16.26 -3.23 -1.07
N GLY A 8 16.40 -4.26 -0.23
CA GLY A 8 17.28 -5.39 -0.49
C GLY A 8 16.94 -6.18 -1.76
N ALA A 9 15.68 -6.16 -2.19
CA ALA A 9 15.21 -6.72 -3.44
C ALA A 9 15.36 -5.78 -4.66
N GLY A 10 15.92 -4.57 -4.46
CA GLY A 10 16.18 -3.60 -5.51
C GLY A 10 15.03 -2.62 -5.79
N TYR A 11 13.98 -2.59 -4.97
CA TYR A 11 12.95 -1.56 -5.08
C TYR A 11 13.43 -0.23 -4.50
N ARG A 12 13.03 0.88 -5.13
CA ARG A 12 13.17 2.21 -4.53
C ARG A 12 11.99 2.43 -3.59
N VAL A 13 12.25 2.46 -2.29
CA VAL A 13 11.23 2.62 -1.26
C VAL A 13 11.34 4.01 -0.65
N THR A 14 10.21 4.68 -0.49
CA THR A 14 10.13 5.91 0.30
C THR A 14 9.11 5.69 1.42
N CYS A 15 9.47 6.09 2.63
CA CYS A 15 8.62 5.97 3.80
C CYS A 15 7.93 7.31 4.07
N ALA A 16 6.65 7.24 4.40
CA ALA A 16 5.89 8.36 4.95
C ALA A 16 5.33 7.92 6.30
N GLU A 17 5.64 8.68 7.35
CA GLU A 17 5.15 8.40 8.71
C GLU A 17 3.71 8.92 8.90
N ASP A 18 3.26 9.82 8.04
CA ASP A 18 1.89 10.33 8.02
C ASP A 18 1.29 10.35 6.61
N ALA A 19 -0.04 10.43 6.56
CA ALA A 19 -0.76 10.56 5.30
C ALA A 19 -0.41 11.85 4.55
N ALA A 20 -0.01 12.92 5.25
CA ALA A 20 0.29 14.22 4.65
C ALA A 20 1.65 14.25 3.92
N GLN A 21 2.70 13.69 4.51
CA GLN A 21 3.99 13.47 3.87
C GLN A 21 3.87 12.48 2.71
N SER A 22 2.96 11.50 2.78
CA SER A 22 2.72 10.61 1.64
C SER A 22 2.19 11.38 0.42
N VAL A 23 1.37 12.42 0.63
CA VAL A 23 0.86 13.30 -0.44
C VAL A 23 1.99 14.20 -0.97
N ILE A 24 2.79 14.80 -0.09
CA ILE A 24 3.88 15.71 -0.47
C ILE A 24 5.00 14.96 -1.21
N GLN A 25 5.34 13.74 -0.78
CA GLN A 25 6.31 12.90 -1.46
C GLN A 25 5.77 12.35 -2.79
N ALA A 26 4.47 12.12 -2.91
CA ALA A 26 3.86 11.74 -4.18
C ALA A 26 3.94 12.85 -5.23
N GLU A 27 4.01 14.12 -4.80
CA GLU A 27 4.13 15.27 -5.69
C GLU A 27 5.50 15.27 -6.39
N GLY A 28 5.51 14.91 -7.68
CA GLY A 28 6.72 14.87 -8.52
C GLY A 28 7.41 13.50 -8.61
N MET A 29 7.01 12.51 -7.80
CA MET A 29 7.51 11.13 -7.91
C MET A 29 6.53 10.24 -8.67
N LYS A 30 7.05 9.44 -9.62
CA LYS A 30 6.27 8.36 -10.26
C LYS A 30 6.14 7.17 -9.32
N LEU A 31 5.23 7.27 -8.36
CA LEU A 31 4.86 6.14 -7.51
C LEU A 31 4.23 5.03 -8.34
N SER A 32 4.68 3.79 -8.12
CA SER A 32 4.14 2.61 -8.81
C SER A 32 3.22 1.77 -7.91
N LEU A 33 3.41 1.85 -6.60
CA LEU A 33 2.70 1.07 -5.60
C LEU A 33 2.74 1.80 -4.25
N ILE A 34 1.64 1.73 -3.51
CA ILE A 34 1.56 2.16 -2.11
C ILE A 34 1.37 0.93 -1.24
N VAL A 35 2.14 0.83 -0.15
CA VAL A 35 1.91 -0.17 0.89
C VAL A 35 1.58 0.58 2.17
N SER A 36 0.41 0.31 2.75
CA SER A 36 -0.09 1.04 3.93
C SER A 36 -0.74 0.12 4.95
N ASP A 37 -0.66 0.48 6.22
CA ASP A 37 -1.41 -0.19 7.28
C ASP A 37 -2.85 0.34 7.35
N ILE A 38 -3.80 -0.53 7.70
CA ILE A 38 -5.17 -0.10 7.99
C ILE A 38 -5.25 0.52 9.39
N GLU A 39 -4.52 -0.06 10.35
CA GLU A 39 -4.50 0.37 11.74
C GLU A 39 -3.42 1.43 11.95
N MET A 40 -3.79 2.70 11.73
CA MET A 40 -2.96 3.84 12.13
C MET A 40 -3.58 4.51 13.36
N PRO A 41 -2.96 4.40 14.55
CA PRO A 41 -3.43 5.14 15.72
C PRO A 41 -3.30 6.65 15.47
N GLY A 42 -4.43 7.39 15.56
CA GLY A 42 -4.45 8.86 15.63
C GLY A 42 -5.01 9.65 14.43
N PHE A 43 -5.13 9.09 13.22
CA PHE A 43 -5.45 9.88 12.02
C PHE A 43 -6.60 9.37 11.12
N GLY A 44 -7.30 8.31 11.56
CA GLY A 44 -8.38 7.67 10.80
C GLY A 44 -7.91 6.37 10.12
N THR A 45 -8.77 5.79 9.28
CA THR A 45 -8.48 4.50 8.65
C THR A 45 -7.57 4.68 7.43
N GLY A 46 -6.60 3.78 7.19
CA GLY A 46 -5.74 3.84 5.98
C GLY A 46 -6.54 3.90 4.66
N VAL A 47 -7.77 3.40 4.66
CA VAL A 47 -8.72 3.49 3.55
C VAL A 47 -9.20 4.93 3.28
N ASP A 48 -9.38 5.75 4.32
CA ASP A 48 -9.79 7.15 4.16
C ASP A 48 -8.64 7.98 3.59
N ALA A 49 -7.40 7.70 3.98
CA ALA A 49 -6.22 8.29 3.37
C ALA A 49 -6.14 7.94 1.87
N LEU A 50 -6.39 6.68 1.49
CA LEU A 50 -6.43 6.28 0.08
C LEU A 50 -7.52 7.01 -0.70
N LYS A 51 -8.73 7.13 -0.14
CA LYS A 51 -9.82 7.89 -0.78
C LYS A 51 -9.43 9.34 -1.03
N LYS A 52 -8.81 9.99 -0.05
CA LYS A 52 -8.31 11.38 -0.19
C LYS A 52 -7.19 11.48 -1.23
N LEU A 53 -6.23 10.56 -1.22
CA LEU A 53 -5.14 10.51 -2.19
C LEU A 53 -5.66 10.37 -3.63
N ARG A 54 -6.59 9.46 -3.89
CA ARG A 54 -7.18 9.26 -5.23
C ARG A 54 -8.17 10.35 -5.64
N ALA A 55 -8.75 11.07 -4.68
CA ALA A 55 -9.55 12.26 -4.95
C ALA A 55 -8.65 13.48 -5.26
N SER A 56 -7.39 13.46 -4.82
CA SER A 56 -6.40 14.48 -5.16
C SER A 56 -5.81 14.25 -6.55
N ASN A 57 -5.27 15.32 -7.16
CA ASN A 57 -4.56 15.23 -8.45
C ASN A 57 -3.11 14.73 -8.30
N PHE A 58 -2.64 14.45 -7.07
CA PHE A 58 -1.26 14.04 -6.81
C PHE A 58 -1.01 12.56 -7.12
N VAL A 59 -2.06 11.74 -7.09
CA VAL A 59 -1.97 10.29 -7.29
C VAL A 59 -2.99 9.85 -8.33
N ARG A 60 -2.55 8.97 -9.24
CA ARG A 60 -3.44 8.41 -10.27
C ARG A 60 -4.57 7.58 -9.63
N LYS A 61 -5.77 7.63 -10.22
CA LYS A 61 -6.95 6.91 -9.68
C LYS A 61 -6.77 5.40 -9.66
N ASP A 62 -5.98 4.88 -10.60
CA ASP A 62 -5.55 3.49 -10.74
C ASP A 62 -4.30 3.16 -9.91
N MET A 63 -3.91 4.00 -8.95
CA MET A 63 -2.71 3.75 -8.18
C MET A 63 -2.87 2.44 -7.40
N PRO A 64 -1.96 1.48 -7.61
CA PRO A 64 -2.01 0.23 -6.89
C PRO A 64 -1.70 0.40 -5.41
N VAL A 65 -2.47 -0.30 -4.58
CA VAL A 65 -2.33 -0.26 -3.12
C VAL A 65 -2.41 -1.65 -2.53
N ILE A 66 -1.48 -1.96 -1.63
CA ILE A 66 -1.52 -3.14 -0.78
C ILE A 66 -1.75 -2.67 0.66
N PHE A 67 -2.90 -3.01 1.22
CA PHE A 67 -3.15 -2.84 2.64
C PHE A 67 -2.59 -4.02 3.42
N VAL A 68 -1.85 -3.73 4.48
CA VAL A 68 -1.28 -4.74 5.39
C VAL A 68 -1.88 -4.52 6.78
N THR A 69 -2.67 -5.46 7.30
CA THR A 69 -3.39 -5.24 8.57
C THR A 69 -3.22 -6.38 9.57
N GLY A 70 -3.20 -6.05 10.86
CA GLY A 70 -3.31 -7.01 11.97
C GLY A 70 -4.75 -7.33 12.38
N MET A 71 -5.72 -6.59 11.84
CA MET A 71 -7.13 -6.70 12.17
C MET A 71 -7.73 -8.05 11.73
N PRO A 72 -8.76 -8.57 12.43
CA PRO A 72 -9.50 -9.73 11.98
C PRO A 72 -10.01 -9.57 10.53
N PRO A 73 -9.91 -10.62 9.68
CA PRO A 73 -10.32 -10.54 8.27
C PRO A 73 -11.74 -10.02 8.05
N HIS A 74 -12.66 -10.34 8.94
CA HIS A 74 -14.06 -9.93 8.84
C HIS A 74 -14.26 -8.42 9.02
N GLU A 75 -13.41 -7.72 9.78
CA GLU A 75 -13.48 -6.28 9.95
C GLU A 75 -12.75 -5.57 8.81
N ALA A 76 -11.54 -6.04 8.46
CA ALA A 76 -10.77 -5.48 7.37
C ALA A 76 -11.55 -5.50 6.03
N GLN A 77 -12.27 -6.60 5.75
CA GLN A 77 -13.11 -6.72 4.55
C GLN A 77 -14.33 -5.78 4.52
N LYS A 78 -14.78 -5.24 5.67
CA LYS A 78 -15.88 -4.26 5.71
C LYS A 78 -15.39 -2.86 5.38
N ILE A 79 -14.15 -2.56 5.74
CA ILE A 79 -13.53 -1.24 5.56
C ILE A 79 -12.97 -1.12 4.14
N VAL A 80 -12.31 -2.18 3.66
CA VAL A 80 -11.60 -2.19 2.39
C VAL A 80 -12.58 -2.32 1.20
N PRO A 81 -12.47 -1.46 0.17
CA PRO A 81 -13.29 -1.56 -1.04
C PRO A 81 -13.08 -2.90 -1.76
N LYS A 82 -14.14 -3.71 -1.89
CA LYS A 82 -14.07 -5.03 -2.54
C LYS A 82 -14.02 -4.98 -4.07
N ASN A 83 -14.51 -3.90 -4.66
CA ASN A 83 -14.65 -3.77 -6.12
C ASN A 83 -13.50 -2.98 -6.77
N ASP A 84 -12.37 -2.83 -6.06
CA ASP A 84 -11.23 -2.09 -6.55
C ASP A 84 -10.15 -3.03 -7.11
N PRO A 85 -9.95 -3.06 -8.43
CA PRO A 85 -8.99 -3.98 -9.05
C PRO A 85 -7.54 -3.66 -8.70
N TYR A 86 -7.25 -2.41 -8.30
CA TYR A 86 -5.91 -1.93 -7.96
C TYR A 86 -5.58 -2.10 -6.48
N LEU A 87 -6.50 -2.68 -5.71
CA LEU A 87 -6.33 -2.86 -4.28
C LEU A 87 -6.13 -4.34 -3.94
N ARG A 88 -5.17 -4.61 -3.06
CA ARG A 88 -5.00 -5.91 -2.41
C ARG A 88 -4.97 -5.74 -0.90
N LEU A 89 -5.50 -6.74 -0.20
CA LEU A 89 -5.48 -6.81 1.25
C LEU A 89 -4.62 -8.00 1.66
N MET A 90 -3.69 -7.76 2.57
CA MET A 90 -2.81 -8.76 3.14
C MET A 90 -2.89 -8.68 4.67
N HIS A 91 -2.92 -9.83 5.33
CA HIS A 91 -2.90 -9.91 6.79
C HIS A 91 -1.48 -10.07 7.31
N LYS A 92 -1.25 -9.59 8.54
CA LYS A 92 -0.03 -9.88 9.29
C LYS A 92 -0.12 -11.30 9.89
N PRO A 93 0.99 -12.04 9.99
CA PRO A 93 2.34 -11.68 9.56
C PRO A 93 2.47 -11.58 8.05
N VAL A 94 3.33 -10.67 7.57
CA VAL A 94 3.54 -10.43 6.13
C VAL A 94 4.06 -11.69 5.45
N ASP A 95 3.30 -12.19 4.47
CA ASP A 95 3.73 -13.25 3.56
C ASP A 95 4.48 -12.62 2.37
N TRP A 96 5.79 -12.86 2.29
CA TRP A 96 6.66 -12.30 1.25
C TRP A 96 6.34 -12.85 -0.15
N ARG A 97 5.90 -14.11 -0.26
CA ARG A 97 5.50 -14.71 -1.53
C ARG A 97 4.23 -14.08 -2.04
N LEU A 98 3.26 -13.89 -1.16
CA LEU A 98 2.00 -13.22 -1.49
C LEU A 98 2.22 -11.75 -1.83
N MET A 99 3.06 -11.05 -1.08
CA MET A 99 3.43 -9.66 -1.37
C MET A 99 4.09 -9.54 -2.75
N ARG A 100 5.03 -10.43 -3.09
CA ARG A 100 5.65 -10.49 -4.42
C ARG A 100 4.60 -10.70 -5.51
N GLN A 101 3.68 -11.65 -5.31
CA GLN A 101 2.57 -11.90 -6.24
C GLN A 101 1.73 -10.64 -6.45
N TYR A 102 1.34 -9.95 -5.38
CA TYR A 102 0.56 -8.71 -5.49
C TYR A 102 1.32 -7.60 -6.19
N ILE A 103 2.61 -7.41 -5.91
CA ILE A 103 3.44 -6.42 -6.62
C ILE A 103 3.47 -6.75 -8.12
N LYS A 104 3.66 -8.02 -8.49
CA LYS A 104 3.68 -8.46 -9.88
C LYS A 104 2.34 -8.24 -10.58
N GLU A 105 1.23 -8.63 -9.97
CA GLU A 105 -0.12 -8.43 -10.53
C GLU A 105 -0.44 -6.94 -10.74
N LEU A 106 -0.04 -6.10 -9.79
CA LEU A 106 -0.42 -4.68 -9.76
C LEU A 106 0.48 -3.78 -10.60
N THR A 107 1.76 -4.11 -10.71
CA THR A 107 2.78 -3.24 -11.31
C THR A 107 3.50 -3.87 -12.49
N GLY A 108 3.38 -5.19 -12.69
CA GLY A 108 4.19 -5.96 -13.63
C GLY A 108 5.63 -6.20 -13.16
N MET A 109 6.06 -5.61 -12.05
CA MET A 109 7.41 -5.79 -11.50
C MET A 109 7.50 -7.11 -10.74
N ASP A 110 8.49 -7.94 -11.08
CA ASP A 110 8.71 -9.24 -10.46
C ASP A 110 10.15 -9.31 -9.93
N GLN A 111 10.40 -8.70 -8.78
CA GLN A 111 11.66 -8.87 -8.05
C GLN A 111 11.51 -9.98 -7.02
N ASP A 112 12.62 -10.65 -6.74
CA ASP A 112 12.64 -11.68 -5.73
C ASP A 112 12.62 -11.07 -4.32
N LEU A 113 11.65 -11.50 -3.50
CA LEU A 113 11.54 -11.11 -2.09
C LEU A 113 11.99 -12.22 -1.13
N GLY A 114 12.49 -13.34 -1.66
CA GLY A 114 12.91 -14.53 -0.90
C GLY A 114 11.78 -15.49 -0.60
#